data_AF-A0A024FDH5-F1
#
_entry.id   AF-A0A024FDH5-F1
#
_cell.length_a   1.000
_cell.length_b   1.000
_cell.length_c   1.000
_cell.angle_alpha   90.00
_cell.angle_beta   90.00
_cell.angle_gamma   90.00
#
_symmetry.space_group_name_H-M   'P 1'
#
loop_
_entity.id
_entity.type
_entity.pdbx_description
1 polymer ?
#
loop_
_entity_poly.entity_id
_entity_poly.type
_entity_poly.pdbx_seq_one_letter_code
_entity_poly.pdbx_strand_id
1 'polypeptide(L)'
;MACLRDDGSEDNDIYFSGDIVQQSTNLAPEIISAERERYSDRKHKHLESLDLLTDRLYTNCKRLERSNSNGKDYLAMLRYELRKFRKLQRSWMMTL
;
A
#
# COMPACT_ATOMS: atom_id res chain seq x y z
N MET A 1 2.87 -13.75 18.71
CA MET A 1 2.28 -13.33 19.99
C MET A 1 2.01 -11.84 19.87
N ALA A 2 0.75 -11.43 19.92
CA ALA A 2 0.37 -10.01 19.91
C ALA A 2 0.66 -9.42 21.30
N CYS A 3 1.35 -8.28 21.34
CA CYS A 3 1.60 -7.55 22.57
C CYS A 3 0.30 -6.86 23.00
N LEU A 4 -0.28 -7.31 24.11
CA LEU A 4 -1.38 -6.60 24.75
C LEU A 4 -0.82 -5.44 25.55
N ARG A 5 -1.58 -4.35 25.62
CA ARG A 5 -1.33 -3.23 26.52
C ARG A 5 -1.58 -3.66 27.97
N ASP A 6 -1.14 -2.86 28.93
CA ASP A 6 -1.33 -3.12 30.37
C ASP A 6 -2.82 -3.22 30.77
N ASP A 7 -3.73 -2.68 29.96
CA ASP A 7 -5.18 -2.78 30.12
C ASP A 7 -5.81 -4.00 29.43
N GLY A 8 -5.01 -4.88 28.83
CA GLY A 8 -5.45 -6.06 28.10
C GLY A 8 -5.98 -5.81 26.69
N SER A 9 -5.98 -4.56 26.21
CA SER A 9 -6.34 -4.24 24.82
C SER A 9 -5.21 -4.59 23.85
N GLU A 10 -5.55 -4.99 22.64
CA GLU A 10 -4.54 -5.18 21.59
C GLU A 10 -3.92 -3.84 21.20
N ASP A 11 -2.59 -3.80 21.09
CA ASP A 11 -1.93 -2.63 20.53
C ASP A 11 -2.22 -2.57 19.02
N ASN A 12 -3.17 -1.73 18.62
CA ASN A 12 -3.56 -1.55 17.20
C ASN A 12 -2.38 -1.18 16.29
N ASP A 13 -1.28 -0.69 16.86
CA ASP A 13 -0.09 -0.30 16.13
C ASP A 13 0.73 -1.49 15.58
N ILE A 14 0.47 -2.72 16.03
CA ILE A 14 1.21 -3.91 15.61
C ILE A 14 0.86 -4.38 14.19
N TYR A 15 -0.35 -4.08 13.72
CA TYR A 15 -0.86 -4.60 12.44
C TYR A 15 -0.39 -3.78 11.22
N PHE A 16 0.09 -2.55 11.40
CA PHE A 16 0.43 -1.66 10.28
C PHE A 16 1.54 -2.22 9.39
N SER A 17 2.53 -2.89 9.98
CA SER A 17 3.60 -3.52 9.21
C SER A 17 3.08 -4.68 8.35
N GLY A 18 2.19 -5.51 8.90
CA GLY A 18 1.52 -6.58 8.17
C GLY A 18 0.65 -6.04 7.03
N ASP A 19 -0.13 -4.99 7.29
CA ASP A 19 -0.93 -4.34 6.25
C ASP A 19 -0.06 -3.74 5.13
N ILE A 20 1.07 -3.10 5.47
CA ILE A 20 2.03 -2.56 4.50
C ILE A 20 2.57 -3.67 3.61
N VAL A 21 2.98 -4.79 4.21
CA VAL A 21 3.49 -5.95 3.45
C VAL A 21 2.40 -6.49 2.52
N GLN A 22 1.21 -6.79 3.05
CA GLN A 22 0.11 -7.36 2.27
C GLN A 22 -0.33 -6.45 1.11
N GLN A 23 -0.44 -5.14 1.36
CA GLN A 23 -0.83 -4.18 0.33
C GLN A 23 0.27 -4.04 -0.73
N SER A 24 1.55 -4.03 -0.32
CA SER A 24 2.67 -3.99 -1.25
C SER A 24 2.73 -5.23 -2.14
N THR A 25 2.51 -6.43 -1.57
CA THR A 25 2.53 -7.68 -2.33
C THR A 25 1.37 -7.78 -3.33
N ASN A 26 0.27 -7.08 -3.07
CA ASN A 26 -0.90 -7.05 -3.96
C ASN A 26 -0.75 -6.09 -5.15
N LEU A 27 0.23 -5.17 -5.15
CA LEU A 27 0.42 -4.25 -6.28
C LEU A 27 0.81 -4.98 -7.56
N ALA A 28 1.78 -5.89 -7.50
CA ALA A 28 2.26 -6.62 -8.67
C ALA A 28 1.18 -7.46 -9.39
N PRO A 29 0.38 -8.30 -8.71
CA PRO A 29 -0.69 -9.05 -9.38
C PRO A 29 -1.77 -8.15 -9.99
N GLU A 30 -2.10 -7.02 -9.37
CA GLU A 30 -3.06 -6.07 -9.95
C GLU A 30 -2.50 -5.35 -11.19
N ILE A 31 -1.23 -4.97 -11.20
CA ILE A 31 -0.56 -4.43 -12.41
C ILE A 31 -0.61 -5.45 -13.54
N ILE A 32 -0.21 -6.70 -13.28
CA ILE A 32 -0.22 -7.76 -14.29
C ILE A 32 -1.64 -8.00 -14.82
N SER A 33 -2.65 -7.95 -13.95
CA SER A 33 -4.05 -8.13 -14.33
C SER A 33 -4.54 -6.99 -15.22
N ALA A 34 -4.25 -5.74 -14.85
CA ALA A 34 -4.57 -4.56 -15.67
C ALA A 34 -3.86 -4.58 -17.04
N GLU A 35 -2.60 -5.01 -17.11
CA GLU A 35 -1.86 -5.11 -18.38
C GLU A 35 -2.43 -6.21 -19.30
N ARG A 36 -2.86 -7.33 -18.73
CA ARG A 36 -3.39 -8.48 -19.49
C ARG A 36 -4.86 -8.34 -19.88
N GLU A 37 -5.62 -7.50 -19.18
CA GLU A 37 -7.05 -7.34 -19.43
C GLU A 37 -7.30 -6.64 -20.78
N ARG A 38 -8.14 -7.28 -21.59
CA ARG A 38 -8.49 -6.84 -22.95
C ARG A 38 -9.63 -5.84 -22.93
N TYR A 39 -10.56 -6.00 -21.98
CA TYR A 39 -11.76 -5.17 -21.89
C TYR A 39 -11.48 -3.91 -21.07
N SER A 40 -11.71 -2.74 -21.68
CA SER A 40 -11.47 -1.43 -21.06
C SER A 40 -12.11 -1.30 -19.68
N ASP A 41 -13.36 -1.71 -19.52
CA ASP A 41 -14.11 -1.51 -18.27
C ASP A 41 -13.54 -2.33 -17.12
N ARG A 42 -13.07 -3.55 -17.40
CA ARG A 42 -12.42 -4.41 -16.41
C ARG A 42 -11.01 -3.94 -16.10
N LYS A 43 -10.30 -3.43 -17.11
CA LYS A 43 -9.00 -2.79 -16.92
C LYS A 43 -9.11 -1.58 -15.97
N HIS A 44 -10.13 -0.74 -16.15
CA HIS A 44 -10.39 0.39 -15.25
C HIS A 44 -10.61 -0.05 -13.79
N LYS A 45 -11.29 -1.18 -13.54
CA LYS A 45 -11.44 -1.72 -12.18
C LYS A 45 -10.12 -2.13 -11.53
N HIS A 46 -9.20 -2.72 -12.30
CA HIS A 46 -7.86 -3.02 -11.80
C HIS A 46 -7.06 -1.74 -11.51
N LEU A 47 -7.20 -0.71 -12.34
CA LEU A 47 -6.57 0.60 -12.11
C LEU A 47 -7.11 1.29 -10.84
N GLU A 48 -8.43 1.28 -10.63
CA GLU A 48 -9.07 1.78 -9.41
C GLU A 48 -8.57 1.01 -8.18
N SER A 49 -8.45 -0.33 -8.29
CA SER A 49 -7.91 -1.17 -7.22
C SER A 49 -6.46 -0.82 -6.89
N LEU A 50 -5.63 -0.52 -7.91
CA LEU A 50 -4.25 -0.04 -7.71
C LEU A 50 -4.19 1.31 -7.01
N ASP A 51 -5.08 2.25 -7.34
CA ASP A 51 -5.14 3.55 -6.67
C ASP A 51 -5.51 3.38 -5.19
N LEU A 52 -6.53 2.56 -4.90
CA LEU A 52 -6.94 2.23 -3.53
C LEU A 52 -5.83 1.53 -2.73
N LEU A 53 -5.12 0.56 -3.33
CA LEU A 53 -3.98 -0.11 -2.69
C LEU A 53 -2.88 0.89 -2.37
N THR A 54 -2.56 1.78 -3.29
CA THR A 54 -1.50 2.78 -3.12
C THR A 54 -1.87 3.85 -2.08
N ASP A 55 -3.14 4.25 -2.01
CA ASP A 55 -3.67 5.15 -0.98
C ASP A 55 -3.62 4.52 0.41
N ARG A 56 -4.04 3.25 0.53
CA ARG A 56 -3.98 2.50 1.79
C ARG A 56 -2.54 2.31 2.24
N LEU A 57 -1.64 1.96 1.33
CA LEU A 57 -0.22 1.76 1.62
C LEU A 57 0.41 3.05 2.15
N TYR A 58 0.14 4.19 1.50
CA TYR A 58 0.60 5.49 1.97
C TYR A 58 0.03 5.87 3.34
N THR A 59 -1.24 5.57 3.58
CA THR A 59 -1.91 5.83 4.87
C THR A 59 -1.29 4.99 5.98
N ASN A 60 -1.02 3.71 5.73
CA ASN A 60 -0.39 2.83 6.71
C ASN A 60 1.07 3.21 6.96
N CYS A 61 1.81 3.68 5.95
CA CYS A 61 3.14 4.26 6.15
C CYS A 61 3.10 5.46 7.11
N LYS A 62 2.11 6.36 6.97
CA LYS A 62 1.92 7.50 7.89
C LYS A 62 1.55 7.06 9.30
N ARG A 63 0.80 5.97 9.45
CA ARG A 63 0.45 5.40 10.76
C ARG A 63 1.68 4.80 11.44
N LEU A 64 2.49 4.03 10.70
CA LEU A 64 3.75 3.47 11.19
C LEU A 64 4.76 4.54 11.64
N GLU A 65 4.75 5.71 11.00
CA GLU A 65 5.61 6.85 11.40
C GLU A 65 5.28 7.34 12.82
N ARG A 66 3.99 7.27 13.18
CA ARG A 66 3.47 7.73 14.47
C ARG A 66 3.51 6.63 15.54
N SER A 67 3.60 5.36 15.16
CA SER A 67 3.70 4.25 16.11
C SER A 67 5.09 4.14 16.73
N ASN A 68 5.23 3.43 17.85
CA ASN A 68 6.53 3.22 18.49
C ASN A 68 7.28 2.02 17.88
N SER A 69 7.53 2.07 16.56
CA SER A 69 8.15 0.96 15.82
C SER A 69 9.55 1.30 15.29
N ASN A 70 10.42 0.28 15.21
CA ASN A 70 11.74 0.38 14.55
C ASN A 70 11.63 0.49 13.02
N GLY A 71 10.43 0.39 12.45
CA GLY A 71 10.20 0.47 11.00
C GLY A 71 10.34 1.88 10.42
N LYS A 72 10.51 2.91 11.25
CA LYS A 72 10.53 4.32 10.84
C LYS A 72 11.65 4.66 9.87
N ASP A 73 12.81 4.03 10.01
CA ASP A 73 13.98 4.32 9.18
C ASP A 73 13.73 3.97 7.70
N TYR A 74 12.87 2.98 7.45
CA TYR A 74 12.52 2.55 6.09
C TYR A 74 11.40 3.41 5.46
N LEU A 75 10.67 4.18 6.26
CA LEU A 75 9.52 4.96 5.78
C LEU A 75 9.92 6.09 4.83
N ALA A 76 11.11 6.66 5.00
CA ALA A 76 11.62 7.68 4.09
C ALA A 76 11.80 7.10 2.67
N MET A 77 12.47 5.95 2.57
CA MET A 77 12.69 5.24 1.31
C MET A 77 11.36 4.76 0.71
N LEU A 78 10.51 4.13 1.51
CA LEU A 78 9.22 3.60 1.04
C LEU A 78 8.30 4.71 0.50
N ARG A 79 8.23 5.86 1.18
CA ARG A 79 7.47 7.03 0.68
C ARG A 79 8.04 7.58 -0.62
N TYR A 80 9.37 7.59 -0.76
CA TYR A 80 10.02 8.06 -1.97
C TYR A 80 9.67 7.16 -3.16
N GLU A 81 9.77 5.84 -2.99
CA GLU A 81 9.39 4.87 -4.03
C GLU A 81 7.88 4.91 -4.34
N LEU A 82 7.01 5.08 -3.33
CA LEU A 82 5.57 5.23 -3.55
C LEU A 82 5.22 6.48 -4.36
N ARG A 83 5.93 7.59 -4.14
CA ARG A 83 5.75 8.81 -4.93
C ARG A 83 6.15 8.60 -6.39
N LYS A 84 7.23 7.85 -6.65
CA LYS A 84 7.61 7.46 -8.01
C LYS A 84 6.55 6.56 -8.64
N PHE A 85 6.11 5.55 -7.91
CA PHE A 85 5.08 4.63 -8.37
C PHE A 85 3.80 5.36 -8.76
N ARG A 86 3.30 6.30 -7.94
CA ARG A 86 2.12 7.12 -8.29
C ARG A 86 2.30 7.93 -9.57
N LYS A 87 3.50 8.49 -9.81
CA LYS A 87 3.77 9.24 -11.04
C LYS A 87 3.71 8.31 -12.25
N LEU A 88 4.33 7.13 -12.15
CA LEU A 88 4.28 6.10 -13.19
C LEU A 88 2.84 5.63 -13.43
N GLN A 89 2.10 5.30 -12.37
CA GLN A 89 0.70 4.88 -12.44
C GLN A 89 -0.17 5.93 -13.13
N ARG A 90 -0.03 7.22 -12.78
CA ARG A 90 -0.78 8.30 -13.46
C ARG A 90 -0.43 8.41 -14.94
N SER A 91 0.86 8.36 -15.28
CA SER A 91 1.29 8.39 -16.67
C SER A 91 0.73 7.20 -17.45
N TRP A 92 0.75 6.02 -16.84
CA TRP A 92 0.25 4.79 -17.44
C TRP A 92 -1.28 4.82 -17.62
N MET A 93 -2.03 5.32 -16.64
CA MET A 93 -3.48 5.49 -16.75
C MET A 93 -3.90 6.44 -17.87
N MET A 94 -3.09 7.45 -18.22
CA MET A 94 -3.39 8.34 -19.35
C MET A 94 -3.10 7.70 -20.72
N THR A 95 -2.35 6.59 -20.76
CA THR A 95 -2.03 5.86 -22.00
C THR A 95 -2.97 4.70 -22.28
N LEU A 96 -3.92 4.44 -21.37
CA LEU A 96 -4.91 3.37 -21.45
C LEU A 96 -6.27 3.94 -21.86
#